data_AF-A0A9E3ID71-F1
#
_entry.id   AF-A0A9E3ID71-F1
#
_cell.length_a   1.000
_cell.length_b   1.000
_cell.length_c   1.000
_cell.angle_alpha   90.00
_cell.angle_beta   90.00
_cell.angle_gamma   90.00
#
_symmetry.space_group_name_H-M   'P 1'
#
loop_
_entity.id
_entity.type
_entity.pdbx_description
1 polymer ?
#
loop_
_entity_poly.entity_id
_entity_poly.type
_entity_poly.pdbx_seq_one_letter_code
_entity_poly.pdbx_strand_id
1 'polypeptide(L)'
;MRTYVYEVLKDGPTTKQLALLAEAVAENPDTDGILLLIDFEIKTGRSFMTWRSIQSVVTEHVPAENWEGAYDIVPVAATELRRELLAMTGRGGEVDPAARCLNLVDKLRDEHGAPESEPRHPDLASRRPWPILTPDPDAEDGG
;
A
#
# COMPACT_ATOMS: atom_id res chain seq x y z
N MET A 1 -12.59 -14.52 9.61
CA MET A 1 -13.11 -13.24 10.14
C MET A 1 -12.88 -12.08 9.17
N ARG A 2 -11.65 -11.89 8.64
CA ARG A 2 -11.33 -10.81 7.66
C ARG A 2 -12.23 -10.79 6.43
N THR A 3 -12.45 -11.94 5.79
CA THR A 3 -13.35 -12.06 4.62
C THR A 3 -14.76 -11.51 4.88
N TYR A 4 -15.33 -11.77 6.07
CA TYR A 4 -16.65 -11.24 6.42
C TYR A 4 -16.64 -9.71 6.57
N VAL A 5 -15.57 -9.15 7.16
CA VAL A 5 -15.42 -7.70 7.28
C VAL A 5 -15.32 -7.05 5.90
N TYR A 6 -14.60 -7.66 4.95
CA TYR A 6 -14.49 -7.17 3.58
C TYR A 6 -15.81 -7.23 2.82
N GLU A 7 -16.57 -8.33 2.97
CA GLU A 7 -17.92 -8.42 2.41
C GLU A 7 -18.86 -7.35 2.96
N VAL A 8 -18.78 -7.06 4.26
CA VAL A 8 -19.57 -6.00 4.90
C VAL A 8 -19.16 -4.61 4.38
N LEU A 9 -17.89 -4.42 4.03
CA LEU A 9 -17.34 -3.15 3.58
C LEU A 9 -17.33 -2.97 2.05
N LYS A 10 -17.77 -3.95 1.25
CA LYS A 10 -17.64 -3.93 -0.23
C LYS A 10 -18.23 -2.68 -0.92
N ASP A 11 -19.28 -2.10 -0.32
CA ASP A 11 -19.98 -0.91 -0.82
C ASP A 11 -19.40 0.40 -0.25
N GLY A 12 -18.32 0.31 0.53
CA GLY A 12 -17.64 1.43 1.16
C GLY A 12 -18.09 1.73 2.59
N PRO A 13 -17.32 2.56 3.32
CA PRO A 13 -17.61 2.96 4.70
C PRO A 13 -18.71 4.04 4.76
N THR A 14 -19.92 3.68 4.31
CA THR A 14 -21.06 4.61 4.13
C THR A 14 -21.72 5.04 5.44
N THR A 15 -21.44 4.34 6.55
CA THR A 15 -21.94 4.65 7.89
C THR A 15 -20.79 4.80 8.88
N LYS A 16 -21.04 5.41 10.04
CA LYS A 16 -20.02 5.55 11.10
C LYS A 16 -19.48 4.21 11.59
N GLN A 17 -20.35 3.20 11.70
CA GLN A 17 -19.97 1.85 12.11
C GLN A 17 -19.05 1.18 11.07
N LEU A 18 -19.35 1.36 9.78
CA LEU A 18 -18.50 0.85 8.71
C LEU A 18 -17.17 1.60 8.61
N ALA A 19 -17.17 2.92 8.87
CA ALA A 19 -15.93 3.69 8.97
C ALA A 19 -15.03 3.19 10.11
N LEU A 20 -15.61 2.85 11.27
CA LEU A 20 -14.86 2.26 12.38
C LEU A 20 -14.26 0.89 12.02
N LEU A 21 -14.99 0.07 11.23
CA LEU A 21 -14.45 -1.19 10.72
C LEU A 21 -13.30 -0.95 9.72
N ALA A 22 -13.41 0.07 8.85
CA ALA A 22 -12.32 0.44 7.94
C ALA A 22 -11.07 0.91 8.71
N GLU A 23 -11.25 1.70 9.78
CA GLU A 23 -10.16 2.09 10.68
C GLU A 23 -9.51 0.87 11.35
N ALA A 24 -10.31 -0.10 11.81
CA ALA A 24 -9.78 -1.34 12.38
C ALA A 24 -9.02 -2.20 11.36
N VAL A 25 -9.42 -2.19 10.08
CA VAL A 25 -8.66 -2.83 9.00
C VAL A 25 -7.32 -2.10 8.78
N ALA A 26 -7.31 -0.77 8.85
CA ALA A 26 -6.11 0.05 8.63
C ALA A 26 -5.03 -0.10 9.71
N GLU A 27 -5.38 -0.57 10.91
CA GLU A 27 -4.43 -0.83 12.01
C GLU A 27 -3.56 -2.08 11.77
N ASN A 28 -4.09 -3.08 11.05
CA ASN A 28 -3.33 -4.29 10.69
C ASN A 28 -3.82 -4.88 9.36
N PRO A 29 -3.55 -4.18 8.24
CA PRO A 29 -3.99 -4.61 6.93
C PRO A 29 -3.15 -5.79 6.42
N ASP A 30 -3.71 -6.53 5.48
CA ASP A 30 -3.03 -7.45 4.58
C ASP A 30 -3.16 -6.84 3.17
N THR A 31 -2.66 -7.54 2.15
CA THR A 31 -2.78 -7.09 0.75
C THR A 31 -4.20 -6.68 0.38
N ASP A 32 -5.19 -7.54 0.64
CA ASP A 32 -6.59 -7.26 0.30
C ASP A 32 -7.15 -6.07 1.09
N GLY A 33 -6.77 -5.94 2.36
CA GLY A 33 -7.11 -4.79 3.20
C GLY A 33 -6.57 -3.47 2.65
N ILE A 34 -5.32 -3.43 2.18
CA ILE A 34 -4.75 -2.24 1.53
C ILE A 34 -5.55 -1.88 0.27
N LEU A 35 -5.79 -2.86 -0.61
CA LEU A 35 -6.52 -2.65 -1.86
C LEU A 35 -7.95 -2.14 -1.61
N LEU A 36 -8.63 -2.71 -0.61
CA LEU A 36 -9.96 -2.28 -0.19
C LEU A 36 -9.96 -0.82 0.30
N LEU A 37 -8.99 -0.44 1.15
CA LEU A 37 -8.91 0.92 1.68
C LEU A 37 -8.54 1.95 0.61
N ILE A 38 -7.71 1.58 -0.38
CA ILE A 38 -7.46 2.42 -1.57
C ILE A 38 -8.71 2.61 -2.40
N ASP A 39 -9.49 1.55 -2.64
CA ASP A 39 -10.75 1.64 -3.38
C ASP A 39 -11.74 2.59 -2.66
N PHE A 40 -11.77 2.59 -1.32
CA PHE A 40 -12.56 3.57 -0.57
C PHE A 40 -12.07 4.99 -0.73
N GLU A 41 -10.76 5.21 -0.71
CA GLU A 41 -10.22 6.55 -0.93
C GLU A 41 -10.52 7.04 -2.35
N ILE A 42 -10.41 6.18 -3.37
CA ILE A 42 -10.77 6.51 -4.75
C ILE A 42 -12.25 6.92 -4.84
N LYS A 43 -13.14 6.18 -4.17
CA LYS A 43 -14.60 6.41 -4.23
C LYS A 43 -15.06 7.61 -3.41
N THR A 44 -14.40 7.89 -2.28
CA THR A 44 -14.90 8.85 -1.27
C THR A 44 -14.01 10.06 -1.07
N GLY A 45 -12.77 10.03 -1.56
CA GLY A 45 -11.73 11.03 -1.30
C GLY A 45 -11.15 10.99 0.11
N ARG A 46 -11.64 10.11 1.00
CA ARG A 46 -11.15 9.98 2.37
C ARG A 46 -10.10 8.88 2.46
N SER A 47 -8.87 9.24 2.82
CA SER A 47 -7.84 8.28 3.18
C SER A 47 -8.08 7.72 4.58
N PHE A 48 -7.94 6.40 4.71
CA PHE A 48 -7.96 5.67 5.99
C PHE A 48 -6.58 5.12 6.38
N MET A 49 -5.64 5.11 5.44
CA MET A 49 -4.34 4.47 5.64
C MET A 49 -3.27 5.46 6.04
N THR A 50 -2.34 4.98 6.86
CA THR A 50 -1.13 5.70 7.23
C THR A 50 0.09 5.03 6.63
N TRP A 51 1.24 5.70 6.69
CA TRP A 51 2.54 5.08 6.37
C TRP A 51 2.75 3.75 7.11
N ARG A 52 2.39 3.69 8.40
CA ARG A 52 2.55 2.48 9.22
C ARG A 52 1.69 1.33 8.74
N SER A 53 0.48 1.62 8.26
CA SER A 53 -0.43 0.64 7.66
C SER A 53 0.20 -0.03 6.43
N ILE A 54 0.95 0.72 5.62
CA ILE A 54 1.61 0.18 4.42
C ILE A 54 2.88 -0.58 4.84
N GLN A 55 3.68 0.00 5.74
CA GLN A 55 4.90 -0.62 6.25
C GLN A 55 4.64 -2.01 6.85
N SER A 56 3.54 -2.20 7.60
CA SER A 56 3.20 -3.49 8.21
C SER A 56 2.94 -4.62 7.21
N VAL A 57 2.68 -4.30 5.93
CA VAL A 57 2.41 -5.30 4.87
C VAL A 57 3.67 -5.64 4.07
N VAL A 58 4.62 -4.72 4.00
CA VAL A 58 5.83 -4.86 3.17
C VAL A 58 7.10 -5.08 4.00
N THR A 59 6.96 -5.15 5.33
CA THR A 59 8.04 -5.47 6.25
C THR A 59 7.55 -6.40 7.36
N GLU A 60 8.49 -7.13 7.96
CA GLU A 60 8.26 -7.98 9.12
C GLU A 60 9.24 -7.63 10.24
N HIS A 61 8.77 -7.68 11.49
CA HIS A 61 9.63 -7.57 12.66
C HIS A 61 10.11 -8.95 13.08
N VAL A 62 11.40 -9.22 12.89
CA VAL A 62 12.02 -10.50 13.26
C VAL A 62 12.83 -10.30 14.55
N PRO A 63 12.66 -11.13 15.59
CA PRO A 63 13.44 -10.98 16.82
C PRO A 63 14.95 -11.02 16.56
N ALA A 64 15.69 -10.09 17.15
CA ALA A 64 17.15 -10.05 17.01
C ALA A 64 17.79 -11.20 17.80
N GLU A 65 18.68 -11.97 17.17
CA GLU A 65 19.31 -13.14 17.80
C GLU A 65 20.14 -12.79 19.05
N ASN A 66 20.68 -11.57 19.10
CA ASN A 66 21.68 -11.16 20.07
C ASN A 66 21.16 -10.22 21.16
N TRP A 67 19.89 -9.79 21.11
CA TRP A 67 19.32 -8.85 22.09
C TRP A 67 17.84 -9.13 22.37
N GLU A 68 17.58 -9.57 23.61
CA GLU A 68 16.23 -9.75 24.14
C GLU A 68 15.40 -8.46 24.09
N GLY A 69 14.27 -8.52 23.37
CA GLY A 69 13.36 -7.39 23.19
C GLY A 69 13.69 -6.46 22.03
N ALA A 70 14.79 -6.70 21.30
CA ALA A 70 15.07 -6.03 20.03
C ALA A 70 14.55 -6.86 18.84
N TYR A 71 14.31 -6.19 17.72
CA TYR A 71 13.90 -6.81 16.46
C TYR A 71 14.58 -6.11 15.29
N ASP A 72 14.82 -6.88 14.24
CA ASP A 72 15.18 -6.41 12.91
C ASP A 72 13.91 -6.18 12.08
N ILE A 73 13.94 -5.18 11.21
CA ILE A 73 12.89 -4.95 10.21
C ILE A 73 13.40 -5.49 8.88
N VAL A 74 12.77 -6.55 8.39
CA VAL A 74 13.14 -7.20 7.13
C VAL A 74 12.07 -6.96 6.07
N PRO A 75 12.43 -6.77 4.79
CA PRO A 75 11.45 -6.57 3.73
C PRO A 75 10.72 -7.87 3.41
N VAL A 76 9.41 -7.76 3.15
CA VAL A 76 8.53 -8.85 2.73
C VAL A 76 8.10 -8.64 1.28
N ALA A 77 8.05 -9.72 0.50
CA ALA A 77 7.72 -9.65 -0.91
C ALA A 77 6.30 -9.09 -1.12
N ALA A 78 6.22 -7.95 -1.79
CA ALA A 78 4.97 -7.23 -2.05
C ALA A 78 4.47 -7.43 -3.50
N THR A 79 4.88 -8.52 -4.17
CA THR A 79 4.63 -8.77 -5.60
C THR A 79 3.17 -8.58 -6.01
N GLU A 80 2.25 -9.26 -5.32
CA GLU A 80 0.81 -9.19 -5.64
C GLU A 80 0.24 -7.81 -5.33
N LEU A 81 0.61 -7.22 -4.18
CA LEU A 81 0.18 -5.87 -3.80
C LEU A 81 0.60 -4.84 -4.86
N ARG A 82 1.87 -4.85 -5.28
CA ARG A 82 2.39 -3.90 -6.27
C ARG A 82 1.75 -4.11 -7.64
N ARG A 83 1.51 -5.36 -8.05
CA ARG A 83 0.78 -5.66 -9.29
C ARG A 83 -0.62 -5.06 -9.28
N GLU A 84 -1.40 -5.30 -8.22
CA GLU A 84 -2.77 -4.81 -8.12
C GLU A 84 -2.82 -3.27 -7.98
N LEU A 85 -1.92 -2.66 -7.20
CA LEU A 85 -1.80 -1.20 -7.12
C LEU A 85 -1.46 -0.57 -8.47
N LEU A 86 -0.55 -1.19 -9.23
CA LEU A 86 -0.25 -0.76 -10.59
C LEU A 86 -1.51 -0.86 -11.46
N ALA A 87 -2.28 -1.95 -11.38
CA ALA A 87 -3.54 -2.11 -12.12
C ALA A 87 -4.62 -1.07 -11.71
N MET A 88 -4.66 -0.66 -10.45
CA MET A 88 -5.58 0.36 -9.94
C MET A 88 -5.21 1.79 -10.34
N THR A 89 -3.94 2.05 -10.64
CA THR A 89 -3.47 3.37 -11.09
C THR A 89 -4.17 3.78 -12.39
N GLY A 90 -4.65 5.02 -12.46
CA GLY A 90 -5.42 5.60 -13.57
C GLY A 90 -6.93 5.62 -13.31
N ARG A 91 -7.39 5.08 -12.19
CA ARG A 91 -8.78 5.19 -11.72
C ARG A 91 -9.03 6.46 -10.90
N GLY A 92 -7.99 7.11 -10.40
CA GLY A 92 -8.06 8.34 -9.59
C GLY A 92 -7.81 9.62 -10.40
N GLY A 93 -8.15 10.77 -9.80
CA GLY A 93 -7.84 12.10 -10.34
C GLY A 93 -6.37 12.50 -10.15
N GLU A 94 -6.10 13.82 -10.19
CA GLU A 94 -4.74 14.42 -10.12
C GLU A 94 -3.89 13.92 -8.93
N VAL A 95 -4.53 13.45 -7.85
CA VAL A 95 -3.90 12.72 -6.74
C VAL A 95 -4.42 11.28 -6.75
N ASP A 96 -3.77 10.39 -7.51
CA ASP A 96 -4.15 8.98 -7.61
C ASP A 96 -3.72 8.21 -6.33
N PRO A 97 -4.68 7.73 -5.50
CA PRO A 97 -4.34 7.03 -4.27
C PRO A 97 -3.54 5.75 -4.47
N ALA A 98 -3.81 5.01 -5.57
CA ALA A 98 -3.12 3.76 -5.86
C ALA A 98 -1.67 4.04 -6.29
N ALA A 99 -1.44 5.05 -7.13
CA ALA A 99 -0.10 5.48 -7.51
C ALA A 99 0.70 5.97 -6.28
N ARG A 100 0.05 6.76 -5.41
CA ARG A 100 0.67 7.24 -4.17
C ARG A 100 1.05 6.09 -3.24
N CYS A 101 0.17 5.11 -3.06
CA CYS A 101 0.46 3.92 -2.25
C CYS A 101 1.62 3.10 -2.84
N LEU A 102 1.63 2.93 -4.16
CA LEU A 102 2.68 2.19 -4.86
C LEU A 102 4.04 2.87 -4.70
N ASN A 103 4.11 4.19 -4.83
CA ASN A 103 5.33 4.96 -4.58
C ASN A 103 5.83 4.82 -3.13
N LEU A 104 4.92 4.77 -2.14
CA LEU A 104 5.30 4.54 -0.74
C LEU A 104 5.86 3.13 -0.52
N VAL A 105 5.30 2.12 -1.18
CA VAL A 105 5.86 0.76 -1.16
C VAL A 105 7.27 0.74 -1.75
N ASP A 106 7.52 1.41 -2.87
CA ASP A 106 8.86 1.46 -3.45
C ASP A 106 9.85 2.23 -2.58
N LYS A 107 9.42 3.31 -1.91
CA LYS A 107 10.25 3.99 -0.92
C LYS A 107 10.65 3.07 0.23
N LEU A 108 9.72 2.27 0.75
CA LEU A 108 10.00 1.26 1.78
C LEU A 108 10.97 0.17 1.28
N ARG A 109 10.88 -0.21 0.00
CA ARG A 109 11.82 -1.15 -0.64
C ARG A 109 13.21 -0.54 -0.82
N ASP A 110 13.32 0.76 -1.06
CA ASP A 110 14.61 1.45 -1.13
C ASP A 110 15.25 1.58 0.27
N GLU A 111 14.42 1.80 1.30
CA GLU A 111 14.87 1.93 2.70
C GLU A 111 15.27 0.59 3.35
N HIS A 112 14.47 -0.46 3.17
CA HIS A 112 14.66 -1.76 3.82
C HIS A 112 15.27 -2.83 2.90
N GLY A 113 15.46 -2.52 1.63
CA GLY A 113 15.87 -3.47 0.60
C GLY A 113 14.69 -4.15 -0.09
N ALA A 114 14.98 -4.79 -1.22
CA ALA A 114 14.01 -5.54 -2.01
C ALA A 114 14.26 -7.05 -1.87
N PRO A 115 13.23 -7.87 -1.60
CA PRO A 115 13.35 -9.32 -1.60
C PRO A 115 13.79 -9.83 -2.99
N GLU A 116 14.69 -10.83 -3.03
CA GLU A 116 15.19 -11.38 -4.31
C GLU A 116 14.08 -11.99 -5.19
N SER A 117 13.02 -12.49 -4.56
CA SER A 117 11.85 -13.06 -5.23
C SER A 117 10.96 -12.01 -5.90
N GLU A 118 11.20 -10.72 -5.65
CA GLU A 118 10.33 -9.63 -6.10
C GLU A 118 10.95 -8.85 -7.27
N PRO A 119 10.31 -8.84 -8.46
CA PRO A 119 10.86 -8.14 -9.62
C PRO A 119 10.86 -6.61 -9.43
N ARG A 120 11.75 -5.92 -10.15
CA ARG A 120 11.78 -4.45 -10.13
C ARG A 120 10.50 -3.82 -10.66
N HIS A 121 9.99 -4.34 -11.79
CA HIS A 121 8.75 -3.88 -12.38
C HIS A 121 7.57 -4.62 -11.73
N PRO A 122 6.53 -3.94 -11.21
CA PRO A 122 5.39 -4.56 -10.54
C PRO A 122 4.62 -5.57 -11.40
N ASP A 123 4.39 -5.25 -12.68
CA ASP A 123 3.75 -6.16 -13.64
C ASP A 123 4.32 -6.01 -15.06
N LEU A 124 5.33 -6.80 -15.41
CA LEU A 124 5.90 -6.78 -16.76
C LEU A 124 4.88 -7.14 -17.86
N ALA A 125 3.90 -7.99 -17.55
CA ALA A 125 2.90 -8.42 -18.51
C ALA A 125 1.86 -7.33 -18.82
N SER A 126 1.64 -6.40 -17.87
CA SER A 126 0.71 -5.27 -18.04
C SER A 126 1.07 -4.32 -19.19
N ARG A 127 2.34 -4.31 -19.64
CA ARG A 127 2.90 -3.34 -20.60
C ARG A 127 2.72 -1.87 -20.18
N ARG A 128 2.39 -1.61 -18.93
CA ARG A 128 2.31 -0.25 -18.39
C ARG A 128 3.72 0.31 -18.20
N PRO A 129 3.91 1.63 -18.38
CA PRO A 129 5.20 2.25 -18.09
C PRO A 129 5.50 2.16 -16.59
N TRP A 130 6.76 1.94 -16.27
CA TRP A 130 7.28 1.90 -14.91
C TRP A 130 8.70 2.50 -14.88
N PRO A 131 9.05 3.40 -13.95
CA PRO A 131 8.19 3.94 -12.89
C PRO A 131 7.04 4.79 -13.43
N ILE A 132 5.94 4.88 -12.65
CA ILE A 132 4.89 5.86 -12.93
C ILE A 132 5.48 7.22 -12.58
N LEU A 133 5.79 8.04 -13.57
CA LEU A 133 6.23 9.41 -13.34
C LEU A 133 5.04 10.22 -12.84
N THR A 134 4.83 10.25 -11.52
CA THR A 134 4.10 11.35 -10.89
C THR A 134 5.03 12.57 -10.90
N PRO A 135 4.59 13.75 -11.37
CA PRO A 135 5.35 14.97 -11.19
C PRO A 135 5.70 15.12 -9.72
N ASP A 136 6.98 15.27 -9.42
CA ASP A 136 7.44 15.52 -8.06
C ASP A 136 6.91 16.90 -7.64
N PRO A 137 6.05 16.99 -6.61
CA PRO A 137 5.54 18.29 -6.15
C PRO A 137 6.65 19.18 -5.56
N ASP A 138 7.80 18.60 -5.22
CA ASP A 138 8.98 19.29 -4.67
C ASP A 138 10.10 19.46 -5.71
N ALA A 139 9.89 19.06 -6.97
CA ALA A 139 10.82 19.41 -8.04
C ALA A 139 10.72 20.91 -8.31
N GLU A 140 11.67 21.68 -7.77
CA GLU A 140 11.86 23.06 -8.18
C GLU A 140 12.04 23.08 -9.70
N ASP A 141 11.17 23.85 -10.37
CA ASP A 141 11.19 24.07 -11.80
C ASP A 141 12.51 24.80 -12.13
N GLY A 142 13.54 24.00 -12.44
CA GLY A 142 14.87 24.49 -12.78
C GLY A 142 14.82 25.20 -14.13
N GLY A 143 14.57 26.51 -14.09
CA GLY A 143 14.61 27.42 -15.24
C GLY A 143 16.00 27.64 -15.84
#